data_AF-A0A963XFC7-F1
#
_entry.id   AF-A0A963XFC7-F1
#
_cell.length_a   1.000
_cell.length_b   1.000
_cell.length_c   1.000
_cell.angle_alpha   90.00
_cell.angle_beta   90.00
_cell.angle_gamma   90.00
#
_symmetry.space_group_name_H-M   'P 1'
#
loop_
_entity.id
_entity.type
_entity.pdbx_description
1 polymer ?
#
loop_
_entity_poly.entity_id
_entity_poly.type
_entity_poly.pdbx_seq_one_letter_code
_entity_poly.pdbx_strand_id
1 'polypeptide(L)' 'MPTGTVKWFNTQKGYGFIQPSDGGKDVFV' A
#
# COMPACT_ATOMS: atom_id res chain seq x y z
N MET A 1 5.42 1.13 -12.63
CA MET A 1 4.87 0.51 -11.40
C MET A 1 4.34 1.65 -10.55
N PRO A 2 3.10 1.60 -10.04
CA PRO A 2 2.60 2.64 -9.15
C PRO A 2 3.51 2.69 -7.91
N THR A 3 4.25 3.77 -7.73
CA THR A 3 5.06 4.04 -6.54
C THR A 3 4.18 4.67 -5.47
N GLY A 4 4.43 4.30 -4.21
CA GLY A 4 3.62 4.73 -3.08
C GLY A 4 4.26 4.35 -1.75
N THR A 5 3.75 4.93 -0.67
CA THR A 5 4.25 4.66 0.69
C THR A 5 3.39 3.56 1.32
N VAL A 6 4.04 2.58 1.93
CA VAL A 6 3.34 1.56 2.72
C VAL A 6 2.70 2.24 3.92
N LYS A 7 1.37 2.23 3.96
CA LYS A 7 0.59 2.83 5.05
C LYS A 7 0.51 1.88 6.23
N TRP A 8 0.31 0.60 5.93
CA TRP A 8 0.28 -0.48 6.91
C TRP A 8 0.56 -1.81 6.22
N PHE A 9 1.31 -2.71 6.85
CA PHE A 9 1.60 -4.03 6.31
C PHE A 9 1.68 -5.06 7.43
N ASN A 10 1.01 -6.19 7.25
CA ASN A 10 1.12 -7.34 8.15
C ASN A 10 2.07 -8.37 7.54
N THR A 11 3.27 -8.45 8.09
CA THR A 11 4.31 -9.37 7.62
C THR A 11 3.99 -10.84 7.84
N GLN A 12 3.21 -11.18 8.87
CA GLN A 12 2.82 -12.56 9.14
C GLN A 12 1.78 -13.07 8.16
N LYS A 13 0.87 -12.19 7.73
CA LYS A 13 -0.22 -12.55 6.82
C LYS A 13 0.07 -12.20 5.36
N GLY A 14 1.12 -11.42 5.08
CA GLY A 14 1.58 -11.10 3.73
C GLY A 14 0.69 -10.12 2.97
N TYR A 15 -0.06 -9.27 3.67
CA TYR A 15 -0.91 -8.26 3.03
C TYR A 15 -0.85 -6.91 3.73
N GLY A 16 -1.28 -5.86 3.05
CA GLY A 16 -1.30 -4.50 3.57
C GLY A 16 -2.02 -3.49 2.68
N PHE A 17 -1.81 -2.23 3.02
CA PHE A 17 -2.31 -1.09 2.26
C PHE A 17 -1.16 -0.17 1.89
N ILE A 18 -1.16 0.28 0.64
CA ILE A 18 -0.23 1.26 0.11
C ILE A 18 -1.03 2.50 -0.28
N GLN A 19 -0.50 3.67 0.08
CA GLN A 19 -1.01 4.94 -0.40
C GLN A 19 -0.21 5.35 -1.65
N PRO A 20 -0.85 5.45 -2.84
CA PRO A 20 -0.16 5.87 -4.06
C PRO A 20 0.37 7.30 -3.96
N SER A 21 1.54 7.56 -4.55
CA SER A 21 2.13 8.91 -4.61
C SER A 21 1.28 9.93 -5.39
N ASP A 22 0.45 9.45 -6.31
CA ASP A 22 -0.45 10.28 -7.14
C ASP A 22 -1.69 10.77 -6.37
N GLY A 23 -1.80 10.47 -5.06
CA GLY A 23 -2.97 10.85 -4.26
C GLY A 23 -4.24 10.07 -4.60
N GLY A 24 -4.10 8.97 -5.34
CA GLY A 24 -5.16 8.02 -5.62
C GLY A 24 -5.66 7.28 -4.37
N LYS A 25 -6.69 6.46 -4.54
CA LYS A 25 -7.25 5.66 -3.44
C LYS A 25 -6.22 4.65 -2.91
N ASP A 26 -6.32 4.35 -1.62
CA ASP A 26 -5.51 3.32 -0.97
C ASP A 26 -5.65 1.99 -1.72
N VAL A 27 -4.52 1.36 -2.02
CA VAL A 27 -4.43 0.10 -2.76
C VAL A 27 -4.10 -1.03 -1.77
N PHE A 28 -4.91 -2.08 -1.79
CA PHE A 28 -4.65 -3.30 -1.04
C PHE A 28 -3.66 -4.18 -1.80
N VAL A 29 -2.66 -4.70 -1.09
CA VAL A 29 -1.61 -5.59 -1.62
C VAL A 29 -1.41 -6.81 -0.74
#